data_AF-A0A3B4FX26-F1
#
_entry.id   AF-A0A3B4FX26-F1
#
_cell.length_a   1.000
_cell.length_b   1.000
_cell.length_c   1.000
_cell.angle_alpha   90.00
_cell.angle_beta   90.00
_cell.angle_gamma   90.00
#
_symmetry.space_group_name_H-M   'P 1'
#
loop_
_entity.id
_entity.type
_entity.pdbx_description
1 polymer ?
#
loop_
_entity_poly.entity_id
_entity_poly.type
_entity_poly.pdbx_seq_one_letter_code
_entity_poly.pdbx_strand_id
1 'polypeptide(L)'
;EIIPRSILMTTFEGSYYLLCALGDGALFYFGLDLQTGALSERKKVTLGTQPTVLRTFRSLSTSNVFACSDRPTVIYSSNHKLVFSNVNLKEVNYMCPLNSEGYPDSLALANNSTLTIGTIDEIQKLHIRTVPLYESPRRICYQEVSQCFGVLSSRVEIQDVSGTTSAVRPSASTQALSSSVSSSKLFPSSTSPHETSFGEEVEVHNLLVVDQHTFEVLHAHQFLPSEYALSLVSCRLGKDPSVYFIVGTAMVYPEEAEPKQGRIIVFHYTDGKLQTVAEKEVKGAVYSMVEFNGKFLASINSTVRLYEWTAEKELRTECNHYNNIMALYLKTKGDFILVGDLMRSVLLLAYKSMEGNFEEIARDFNPNWMSAVEILDDDNFLGAENAFNLFVCQKDSAATTDEERQHLQEVGLFHLGEFVNVFCHGSLVLQNLGESSTPTQGSVLFGTVNGMIGLVTSLSEGWYSLLLDLQNRLNKVIKSVGKIEHSLYPFYFYSTSFHTERKTEQATGFIDGDLIESFLDLGRAKMQEVVSTLQIDDGSGMKREATVDEVIKIVEELTRIH
;
A
#
# COMPACT_ATOMS: atom_id res chain seq x y z
N GLU A 1 -38.75 13.04 15.75
CA GLU A 1 -38.22 11.69 16.07
C GLU A 1 -38.10 10.89 14.79
N ILE A 2 -36.98 10.21 14.61
CA ILE A 2 -36.74 9.33 13.45
C ILE A 2 -37.24 7.94 13.85
N ILE A 3 -38.16 7.39 13.05
CA ILE A 3 -38.85 6.14 13.39
C ILE A 3 -38.03 4.90 12.98
N PRO A 4 -38.13 3.78 13.72
CA PRO A 4 -37.65 2.48 13.25
C PRO A 4 -38.35 2.06 11.96
N ARG A 5 -37.58 1.53 11.01
CA ARG A 5 -38.06 1.09 9.69
C ARG A 5 -37.90 -0.40 9.46
N SER A 6 -36.90 -1.03 10.08
CA SER A 6 -36.72 -2.48 10.02
C SER A 6 -36.17 -2.99 11.35
N ILE A 7 -36.68 -4.11 11.82
CA ILE A 7 -36.21 -4.77 13.05
C ILE A 7 -36.00 -6.26 12.76
N LEU A 8 -34.94 -6.83 13.31
CA LEU A 8 -34.57 -8.22 13.06
C LEU A 8 -33.88 -8.83 14.27
N MET A 9 -34.37 -9.98 14.73
CA MET A 9 -33.65 -10.83 15.68
C MET A 9 -32.89 -11.89 14.90
N THR A 10 -31.61 -12.09 15.23
CA THR A 10 -30.76 -13.06 14.55
C THR A 10 -29.74 -13.66 15.51
N THR A 11 -29.17 -14.78 15.11
CA THR A 11 -28.10 -15.46 15.85
C THR A 11 -26.83 -15.41 15.03
N PHE A 12 -25.74 -14.97 15.66
CA PHE A 12 -24.40 -14.99 15.09
C PHE A 12 -23.46 -15.70 16.06
N GLU A 13 -22.69 -16.69 15.58
CA GLU A 13 -21.72 -17.46 16.39
C GLU A 13 -22.26 -17.96 17.75
N GLY A 14 -23.56 -18.31 17.80
CA GLY A 14 -24.22 -18.80 19.02
C GLY A 14 -24.75 -17.71 19.96
N SER A 15 -24.47 -16.43 19.69
CA SER A 15 -25.00 -15.28 20.43
C SER A 15 -26.20 -14.66 19.72
N TYR A 16 -27.21 -14.23 20.48
CA TYR A 16 -28.43 -13.64 19.95
C TYR A 16 -28.34 -12.13 19.94
N TYR A 17 -28.78 -11.52 18.85
CA TYR A 17 -28.76 -10.08 18.66
C TYR A 17 -30.12 -9.56 18.21
N LEU A 18 -30.46 -8.35 18.65
CA LEU A 18 -31.55 -7.56 18.10
C LEU A 18 -30.95 -6.41 17.29
N LEU A 19 -31.33 -6.33 16.01
CA LEU A 19 -30.95 -5.27 15.08
C LEU A 19 -32.16 -4.37 14.82
N CYS A 20 -31.99 -3.06 14.93
CA CYS A 20 -33.03 -2.05 14.71
C CYS A 20 -32.50 -0.93 13.82
N ALA A 21 -32.98 -0.88 12.58
CA ALA A 21 -32.63 0.15 11.61
C ALA A 21 -33.67 1.29 11.62
N LEU A 22 -33.17 2.52 11.61
CA LEU A 22 -33.95 3.74 11.59
C LEU A 22 -34.10 4.31 10.17
N GLY A 23 -34.95 5.33 10.02
CA GLY A 23 -35.20 6.00 8.73
C GLY A 23 -34.07 6.91 8.23
N ASP A 24 -33.07 7.19 9.04
CA ASP A 24 -31.90 8.03 8.72
C ASP A 24 -30.64 7.20 8.38
N GLY A 25 -30.79 5.89 8.22
CA GLY A 25 -29.68 4.96 7.94
C GLY A 25 -28.86 4.57 9.18
N ALA A 26 -29.26 4.99 10.38
CA ALA A 26 -28.68 4.50 11.62
C ALA A 26 -29.19 3.09 11.96
N LEU A 27 -28.27 2.21 12.36
CA LEU A 27 -28.53 0.87 12.86
C LEU A 27 -28.13 0.79 14.33
N PHE A 28 -29.06 0.37 15.17
CA PHE A 28 -28.76 -0.04 16.54
C PHE A 28 -28.71 -1.56 16.62
N TYR A 29 -27.76 -2.07 17.39
CA TYR A 29 -27.72 -3.49 17.74
C TYR A 29 -27.48 -3.69 19.23
N PHE A 30 -28.02 -4.80 19.72
CA PHE A 30 -28.05 -5.15 21.14
C PHE A 30 -27.78 -6.64 21.29
N GLY A 31 -27.12 -7.03 22.36
CA GLY A 31 -27.16 -8.42 22.83
C GLY A 31 -28.57 -8.73 23.33
N LEU A 32 -29.13 -9.86 22.92
CA LEU A 32 -30.45 -10.32 23.33
C LEU A 32 -30.31 -11.56 24.21
N ASP A 33 -30.78 -11.48 25.45
CA ASP A 33 -30.92 -12.67 26.29
C ASP A 33 -32.29 -13.32 26.04
N LEU A 34 -32.30 -14.54 25.50
CA LEU A 34 -33.54 -15.27 25.21
C LEU A 34 -34.32 -15.68 26.47
N GLN A 35 -33.67 -15.82 27.62
CA GLN A 35 -34.36 -16.24 28.84
C GLN A 35 -35.07 -15.07 29.52
N THR A 36 -34.41 -13.92 29.60
CA THR A 36 -34.94 -12.73 30.29
C THR A 36 -35.63 -11.75 29.35
N GLY A 37 -35.35 -11.80 28.05
CA GLY A 37 -35.79 -10.82 27.06
C GLY A 37 -35.08 -9.46 27.18
N ALA A 38 -34.03 -9.37 27.99
CA ALA A 38 -33.30 -8.13 28.20
C ALA A 38 -32.38 -7.81 27.01
N LEU A 39 -32.28 -6.50 26.70
CA LEU A 39 -31.33 -5.97 25.73
C LEU A 39 -30.12 -5.41 26.46
N SER A 40 -28.94 -5.88 26.10
CA SER A 40 -27.66 -5.43 26.64
C SER A 40 -26.79 -4.79 25.55
N GLU A 41 -25.73 -4.09 25.97
CA GLU A 41 -24.67 -3.62 25.08
C GLU A 41 -25.17 -2.84 23.85
N ARG A 42 -26.01 -1.82 24.08
CA ARG A 42 -26.48 -0.93 23.03
C ARG A 42 -25.30 -0.34 22.26
N LYS A 43 -25.18 -0.69 20.98
CA LYS A 43 -24.23 -0.11 20.03
C LYS A 43 -24.99 0.51 18.84
N LYS A 44 -24.36 1.51 18.22
CA LYS A 44 -24.90 2.28 17.09
C LYS A 44 -23.87 2.28 15.97
N VAL A 45 -24.30 2.10 14.73
CA VAL A 45 -23.50 2.26 13.52
C VAL A 45 -24.34 3.00 12.49
N THR A 46 -23.73 3.80 11.62
CA THR A 46 -24.42 4.48 10.52
C THR A 46 -24.04 3.83 9.19
N LEU A 47 -25.01 3.21 8.51
CA LEU A 47 -24.76 2.46 7.27
C LEU A 47 -24.94 3.33 6.01
N GLY A 48 -25.94 4.20 6.01
CA GLY A 48 -26.28 5.05 4.87
C GLY A 48 -27.07 6.27 5.31
N THR A 49 -27.74 6.92 4.36
CA THR A 49 -28.63 8.06 4.63
C THR A 49 -30.10 7.73 4.41
N GLN A 50 -30.38 6.63 3.70
CA GLN A 50 -31.73 6.16 3.40
C GLN A 50 -32.22 5.12 4.44
N PRO A 51 -33.56 4.95 4.56
CA PRO A 51 -34.13 3.90 5.40
C PRO A 51 -33.63 2.50 5.05
N THR A 52 -33.01 1.83 6.01
CA THR A 52 -32.43 0.50 5.77
C THR A 52 -33.44 -0.63 6.02
N VAL A 53 -33.50 -1.62 5.12
CA VAL A 53 -34.27 -2.85 5.28
C VAL A 53 -33.35 -4.02 5.58
N LEU A 54 -33.61 -4.77 6.65
CA LEU A 54 -32.79 -5.89 7.10
C LEU A 54 -33.36 -7.22 6.64
N ARG A 55 -32.53 -8.08 6.06
CA ARG A 55 -32.91 -9.43 5.63
C ARG A 55 -31.85 -10.47 5.98
N THR A 56 -32.27 -11.57 6.60
CA THR A 56 -31.37 -12.72 6.81
C THR A 56 -31.15 -13.47 5.50
N PHE A 57 -29.93 -13.95 5.32
CA PHE A 57 -29.59 -14.91 4.28
C PHE A 57 -28.51 -15.86 4.79
N ARG A 58 -28.40 -17.01 4.15
CA ARG A 58 -27.32 -17.96 4.45
C ARG A 58 -26.32 -17.91 3.31
N SER A 59 -25.04 -17.82 3.66
CA SER A 59 -23.94 -18.06 2.73
C SER A 59 -23.15 -19.23 3.30
N LEU A 60 -22.94 -20.27 2.48
CA LEU A 60 -22.36 -21.54 2.92
C LEU A 60 -23.13 -22.11 4.13
N SER A 61 -22.51 -22.12 5.32
CA SER A 61 -23.08 -22.62 6.57
C SER A 61 -23.34 -21.53 7.61
N THR A 62 -23.07 -20.26 7.29
CA THR A 62 -23.22 -19.13 8.23
C THR A 62 -24.47 -18.31 7.90
N SER A 63 -25.14 -17.85 8.95
CA SER A 63 -26.31 -16.96 8.83
C SER A 63 -25.83 -15.52 8.92
N ASN A 64 -26.12 -14.74 7.88
CA ASN A 64 -25.71 -13.35 7.73
C ASN A 64 -26.94 -12.46 7.56
N VAL A 65 -26.78 -11.15 7.74
CA VAL A 65 -27.85 -10.17 7.51
C VAL A 65 -27.43 -9.19 6.43
N PHE A 66 -28.28 -9.00 5.44
CA PHE A 66 -28.14 -7.99 4.41
C PHE A 66 -28.93 -6.75 4.81
N ALA A 67 -28.25 -5.60 4.84
CA ALA A 67 -28.80 -4.28 5.04
C ALA A 67 -28.97 -3.58 3.68
N CYS A 68 -30.22 -3.50 3.22
CA CYS A 68 -30.60 -2.87 1.95
C CYS A 68 -30.72 -1.36 2.18
N SER A 69 -29.90 -0.57 1.49
CA SER A 69 -29.89 0.90 1.54
C SER A 69 -29.22 1.49 0.29
N ASP A 70 -29.06 2.81 0.29
CA ASP A 70 -28.12 3.59 -0.57
C ASP A 70 -26.65 3.23 -0.38
N ARG A 71 -26.31 2.56 0.73
CA ARG A 71 -25.01 1.91 0.97
C ARG A 71 -25.30 0.48 1.44
N PRO A 72 -25.40 -0.49 0.52
CA PRO A 72 -25.74 -1.86 0.88
C PRO A 72 -24.61 -2.50 1.70
N THR A 73 -24.96 -3.13 2.82
CA THR A 73 -23.98 -3.68 3.77
C THR A 73 -24.36 -5.10 4.18
N VAL A 74 -23.38 -5.99 4.28
CA VAL A 74 -23.52 -7.31 4.90
C VAL A 74 -23.03 -7.24 6.34
N ILE A 75 -23.89 -7.67 7.25
CA ILE A 75 -23.65 -7.78 8.69
C ILE A 75 -23.44 -9.26 9.00
N TYR A 76 -22.28 -9.58 9.57
CA TYR A 76 -21.90 -10.92 9.99
C TYR A 76 -21.15 -10.83 11.32
N SER A 77 -20.80 -11.97 11.92
CA SER A 77 -19.93 -12.00 13.10
C SER A 77 -18.64 -12.72 12.78
N SER A 78 -17.55 -12.18 13.33
CA SER A 78 -16.22 -12.75 13.31
C SER A 78 -15.60 -12.53 14.68
N ASN A 79 -15.10 -13.58 15.33
CA ASN A 79 -14.52 -13.51 16.68
C ASN A 79 -15.49 -12.91 17.72
N HIS A 80 -16.77 -13.28 17.66
CA HIS A 80 -17.85 -12.79 18.53
C HIS A 80 -18.09 -11.27 18.45
N LYS A 81 -17.65 -10.63 17.36
CA LYS A 81 -17.85 -9.21 17.07
C LYS A 81 -18.60 -9.05 15.75
N LEU A 82 -19.62 -8.18 15.73
CA LEU A 82 -20.32 -7.84 14.49
C LEU A 82 -19.40 -7.03 13.57
N VAL A 83 -19.35 -7.45 12.31
CA VAL A 83 -18.60 -6.83 11.22
C VAL A 83 -19.57 -6.39 10.14
N PHE A 84 -19.29 -5.21 9.58
CA PHE A 84 -20.08 -4.56 8.54
C PHE A 84 -19.21 -4.46 7.29
N SER A 85 -19.56 -5.19 6.23
CA SER A 85 -18.85 -5.15 4.94
C SER A 85 -19.74 -4.54 3.86
N ASN A 86 -19.25 -3.51 3.19
CA ASN A 86 -20.00 -2.87 2.11
C ASN A 86 -20.03 -3.76 0.87
N VAL A 87 -21.17 -3.79 0.21
CA VAL A 87 -21.33 -4.50 -1.06
C VAL A 87 -21.03 -3.51 -2.19
N ASN A 88 -20.32 -3.98 -3.22
CA ASN A 88 -19.95 -3.19 -4.40
C ASN A 88 -21.13 -2.92 -5.36
N LEU A 89 -22.24 -2.40 -4.82
CA LEU A 89 -23.45 -2.02 -5.53
C LEU A 89 -23.90 -0.64 -5.06
N LYS A 90 -24.40 0.18 -6.00
CA LYS A 90 -24.79 1.57 -5.72
C LYS A 90 -25.97 1.69 -4.75
N GLU A 91 -26.99 0.86 -4.92
CA GLU A 91 -28.23 0.91 -4.13
C GLU A 91 -28.91 -0.45 -4.23
N VAL A 92 -29.45 -0.93 -3.11
CA VAL A 92 -30.30 -2.12 -3.04
C VAL A 92 -31.50 -1.77 -2.17
N ASN A 93 -32.70 -1.84 -2.73
CA ASN A 93 -33.94 -1.54 -1.99
C ASN A 93 -34.47 -2.78 -1.27
N TYR A 94 -34.41 -3.92 -1.95
CA TYR A 94 -34.90 -5.20 -1.44
C TYR A 94 -33.98 -6.33 -1.84
N MET A 95 -33.90 -7.32 -0.97
CA MET A 95 -33.07 -8.50 -1.13
C MET A 95 -33.83 -9.73 -0.62
N CYS A 96 -33.69 -10.85 -1.32
CA CYS A 96 -34.07 -12.15 -0.77
C CYS A 96 -33.10 -13.26 -1.20
N PRO A 97 -32.87 -14.27 -0.36
CA PRO A 97 -32.16 -15.47 -0.77
C PRO A 97 -32.98 -16.23 -1.84
N LEU A 98 -32.29 -16.74 -2.86
CA LEU A 98 -32.86 -17.48 -3.97
C LEU A 98 -32.03 -18.76 -4.18
N ASN A 99 -32.64 -19.90 -3.93
CA ASN A 99 -32.01 -21.19 -4.20
C ASN A 99 -32.89 -21.97 -5.18
N SER A 100 -32.56 -21.86 -6.47
CA SER A 100 -33.26 -22.53 -7.56
C SER A 100 -32.31 -23.45 -8.32
N GLU A 101 -32.83 -24.37 -9.13
CA GLU A 101 -32.00 -25.29 -9.91
C GLU A 101 -31.04 -24.55 -10.88
N GLY A 102 -31.50 -23.45 -11.49
CA GLY A 102 -30.67 -22.63 -12.39
C GLY A 102 -29.77 -21.62 -11.67
N TYR A 103 -30.05 -21.33 -10.40
CA TYR A 103 -29.32 -20.36 -9.58
C TYR A 103 -29.22 -20.90 -8.15
N PRO A 104 -28.33 -21.89 -7.92
CA PRO A 104 -28.11 -22.43 -6.58
C PRO A 104 -27.43 -21.39 -5.69
N ASP A 105 -27.77 -21.38 -4.40
CA ASP A 105 -27.16 -20.54 -3.37
C ASP A 105 -26.99 -19.05 -3.76
N SER A 106 -27.97 -18.52 -4.48
CA SER A 106 -27.94 -17.18 -5.06
C SER A 106 -28.78 -16.19 -4.26
N LEU A 107 -28.67 -14.92 -4.61
CA LEU A 107 -29.42 -13.80 -4.03
C LEU A 107 -30.15 -13.07 -5.16
N ALA A 108 -31.40 -12.68 -4.90
CA ALA A 108 -32.14 -11.77 -5.75
C ALA A 108 -32.14 -10.37 -5.13
N LEU A 109 -31.67 -9.39 -5.89
CA LEU A 109 -31.47 -8.01 -5.49
C LEU A 109 -32.31 -7.11 -6.38
N ALA A 110 -33.09 -6.21 -5.78
CA ALA A 110 -33.92 -5.24 -6.52
C ALA A 110 -33.56 -3.81 -6.12
N ASN A 111 -33.40 -2.95 -7.12
CA ASN A 111 -33.32 -1.49 -6.96
C ASN A 111 -34.53 -0.82 -7.65
N ASN A 112 -34.50 0.51 -7.79
CA ASN A 112 -35.59 1.28 -8.41
C ASN A 112 -35.86 0.94 -9.89
N SER A 113 -34.93 0.27 -10.58
CA SER A 113 -34.95 0.09 -12.04
C SER A 113 -34.76 -1.35 -12.52
N THR A 114 -34.04 -2.19 -11.77
CA THR A 114 -33.61 -3.52 -12.21
C THR A 114 -33.70 -4.55 -11.08
N LEU A 115 -34.00 -5.79 -11.46
CA LEU A 115 -33.85 -6.99 -10.63
C LEU A 115 -32.64 -7.79 -11.13
N THR A 116 -31.67 -8.05 -10.26
CA THR A 116 -30.47 -8.83 -10.54
C THR A 116 -30.43 -10.09 -9.67
N ILE A 117 -29.94 -11.18 -10.25
CA ILE A 117 -29.73 -12.46 -9.54
C ILE A 117 -28.25 -12.80 -9.66
N GLY A 118 -27.62 -13.16 -8.55
CA GLY A 118 -26.22 -13.55 -8.54
C GLY A 118 -25.81 -14.18 -7.21
N THR A 119 -24.61 -14.75 -7.20
CA THR A 119 -23.97 -15.23 -5.98
C THR A 119 -23.26 -14.08 -5.26
N ILE A 120 -23.02 -14.25 -3.97
CA ILE A 120 -22.17 -13.34 -3.20
C ILE A 120 -20.79 -13.97 -3.05
N ASP A 121 -19.75 -13.15 -3.18
CA ASP A 121 -18.39 -13.56 -2.86
C ASP A 121 -18.25 -13.80 -1.34
N GLU A 122 -17.11 -14.37 -0.94
CA GLU A 122 -16.82 -14.57 0.47
C GLU A 122 -16.90 -13.24 1.24
N ILE A 123 -17.64 -13.22 2.35
CA ILE A 123 -17.95 -12.01 3.10
C ILE A 123 -16.71 -11.60 3.90
N GLN A 124 -15.92 -10.70 3.32
CA GLN A 124 -14.70 -10.15 3.92
C GLN A 124 -14.73 -8.61 3.83
N LYS A 125 -13.92 -7.92 4.64
CA LYS A 125 -13.78 -6.45 4.55
C LYS A 125 -13.10 -6.02 3.25
N LEU A 126 -12.07 -6.78 2.82
CA LEU A 126 -11.37 -6.60 1.56
C LEU A 126 -11.41 -7.92 0.79
N HIS A 127 -11.77 -7.88 -0.49
CA HIS A 127 -11.75 -9.05 -1.34
C HIS A 127 -10.36 -9.24 -1.95
N ILE A 128 -9.75 -10.40 -1.74
CA ILE A 128 -8.44 -10.75 -2.28
C ILE A 128 -8.60 -11.79 -3.39
N ARG A 129 -8.18 -11.43 -4.61
CA ARG A 129 -8.08 -12.36 -5.75
C ARG A 129 -6.63 -12.78 -5.95
N THR A 130 -6.35 -14.07 -5.73
CA THR A 130 -5.01 -14.64 -5.89
C THR A 130 -4.81 -15.22 -7.30
N VAL A 131 -3.73 -14.81 -7.97
CA VAL A 131 -3.30 -15.36 -9.27
C VAL A 131 -1.96 -16.10 -9.07
N PRO A 132 -1.92 -17.44 -9.14
CA PRO A 132 -0.70 -18.19 -8.88
C PRO A 132 0.29 -18.10 -10.05
N LEU A 133 1.51 -17.62 -9.78
CA LEU A 133 2.59 -17.54 -10.78
C LEU A 133 3.54 -18.75 -10.74
N TYR A 134 3.61 -19.46 -9.62
CA TYR A 134 4.56 -20.56 -9.37
C TYR A 134 6.05 -20.18 -9.55
N GLU A 135 6.36 -18.88 -9.50
CA GLU A 135 7.71 -18.30 -9.48
C GLU A 135 7.65 -16.97 -8.72
N SER A 136 8.80 -16.36 -8.38
CA SER A 136 8.86 -15.20 -7.50
C SER A 136 8.65 -13.89 -8.27
N PRO A 137 7.57 -13.12 -8.04
CA PRO A 137 7.43 -11.78 -8.60
C PRO A 137 8.36 -10.79 -7.86
N ARG A 138 8.90 -9.79 -8.59
CA ARG A 138 9.84 -8.79 -8.07
C ARG A 138 9.32 -7.36 -8.19
N ARG A 139 8.76 -6.98 -9.34
CA ARG A 139 8.21 -5.64 -9.61
C ARG A 139 6.94 -5.74 -10.45
N ILE A 140 6.04 -4.77 -10.31
CA ILE A 140 4.81 -4.67 -11.09
C ILE A 140 4.57 -3.23 -11.54
N CYS A 141 4.05 -3.03 -12.75
CA CYS A 141 3.51 -1.75 -13.20
C CYS A 141 2.28 -1.99 -14.10
N TYR A 142 1.41 -0.99 -14.19
CA TYR A 142 0.25 -1.03 -15.05
C TYR A 142 0.49 -0.21 -16.33
N GLN A 143 0.02 -0.71 -17.46
CA GLN A 143 0.03 0.02 -18.73
C GLN A 143 -1.39 0.17 -19.26
N GLU A 144 -1.96 1.35 -19.02
CA GLU A 144 -3.34 1.66 -19.37
C GLU A 144 -3.62 1.50 -20.87
N VAL A 145 -2.76 2.00 -21.76
CA VAL A 145 -3.02 1.91 -23.21
C VAL A 145 -3.13 0.48 -23.74
N SER A 146 -2.41 -0.45 -23.10
CA SER A 146 -2.38 -1.87 -23.48
C SER A 146 -3.31 -2.72 -22.61
N GLN A 147 -3.95 -2.10 -21.60
CA GLN A 147 -4.85 -2.77 -20.65
C GLN A 147 -4.21 -4.04 -20.05
N CYS A 148 -2.93 -3.96 -19.70
CA CYS A 148 -2.15 -5.08 -19.19
C CYS A 148 -1.19 -4.64 -18.08
N PHE A 149 -0.71 -5.60 -17.29
CA PHE A 149 0.33 -5.42 -16.29
C PHE A 149 1.68 -5.92 -16.83
N GLY A 150 2.75 -5.18 -16.52
CA GLY A 150 4.12 -5.68 -16.64
C GLY A 150 4.58 -6.18 -15.28
N VAL A 151 5.06 -7.42 -15.20
CA VAL A 151 5.55 -8.05 -13.96
C VAL A 151 6.95 -8.61 -14.19
N LEU A 152 7.93 -8.17 -13.40
CA LEU A 152 9.23 -8.84 -13.34
C LEU A 152 9.12 -10.08 -12.46
N SER A 153 9.63 -11.21 -12.93
CA SER A 153 9.64 -12.47 -12.19
C SER A 153 11.00 -13.15 -12.25
N SER A 154 11.28 -14.01 -11.28
CA SER A 154 12.46 -14.89 -11.25
C SER A 154 12.05 -16.31 -10.92
N ARG A 155 12.48 -17.26 -11.75
CA ARG A 155 12.37 -18.71 -11.47
C ARG A 155 13.74 -19.29 -11.14
N VAL A 156 13.75 -20.37 -10.37
CA VAL A 156 14.97 -21.12 -10.06
C VAL A 156 15.07 -22.31 -11.02
N GLU A 157 16.22 -22.45 -11.66
CA GLU A 157 16.59 -23.61 -12.46
C GLU A 157 17.77 -24.33 -11.81
N ILE A 158 17.84 -25.66 -11.96
CA ILE A 158 18.94 -26.47 -11.46
C ILE A 158 19.83 -26.88 -12.63
N GLN A 159 21.14 -26.75 -12.44
CA GLN A 159 22.11 -27.13 -13.44
C GLN A 159 22.37 -28.65 -13.46
N ASP A 160 22.20 -29.25 -14.64
CA ASP A 160 22.45 -30.67 -14.91
C ASP A 160 23.93 -30.96 -15.22
N VAL A 161 24.32 -32.23 -15.20
CA VAL A 161 25.67 -32.73 -15.52
C VAL A 161 26.11 -32.30 -16.92
N SER A 162 25.14 -32.11 -17.83
CA SER A 162 25.36 -31.63 -19.19
C SER A 162 25.70 -30.14 -19.30
N GLY A 163 25.67 -29.40 -18.18
CA GLY A 163 25.85 -27.95 -18.14
C GLY A 163 24.60 -27.16 -18.56
N THR A 164 23.49 -27.84 -18.90
CA THR A 164 22.21 -27.20 -19.18
C THR A 164 21.42 -26.98 -17.89
N THR A 165 20.68 -25.89 -17.81
CA THR A 165 19.76 -25.61 -16.70
C THR A 165 18.36 -26.12 -17.05
N SER A 166 17.65 -26.63 -16.04
CA SER A 166 16.29 -27.11 -16.20
C SER A 166 15.38 -26.52 -15.13
N ALA A 167 14.18 -26.11 -15.55
CA ALA A 167 13.17 -25.60 -14.63
C ALA A 167 12.69 -26.71 -13.68
N VAL A 168 12.63 -26.40 -12.39
CA VAL A 168 12.19 -27.35 -11.34
C VAL A 168 10.71 -27.72 -11.50
N ARG A 169 9.91 -26.80 -12.02
CA ARG A 169 8.46 -26.95 -12.24
C ARG A 169 7.97 -25.98 -13.32
N PRO A 170 6.79 -26.24 -13.93
CA PRO A 170 6.12 -25.24 -14.74
C PRO A 170 5.75 -23.99 -13.92
N SER A 171 5.81 -22.84 -14.56
CA SER A 171 5.60 -21.52 -13.96
C SER A 171 5.09 -20.52 -14.99
N ALA A 172 4.68 -19.33 -14.54
CA ALA A 172 4.16 -18.27 -15.38
C ALA A 172 5.06 -17.96 -16.59
N SER A 173 6.38 -17.81 -16.39
CA SER A 173 7.31 -17.54 -17.50
C SER A 173 7.45 -18.69 -18.51
N THR A 174 7.22 -19.94 -18.10
CA THR A 174 7.35 -21.12 -18.98
C THR A 174 6.04 -21.53 -19.66
N GLN A 175 4.91 -21.00 -19.18
CA GLN A 175 3.55 -21.32 -19.66
C GLN A 175 2.87 -20.18 -20.43
N ALA A 176 3.59 -19.08 -20.70
CA ALA A 176 3.05 -17.93 -21.42
C ALA A 176 2.59 -18.28 -22.85
N LEU A 177 1.56 -17.57 -23.34
CA LEU A 177 1.03 -17.77 -24.69
C LEU A 177 2.08 -17.50 -25.80
N SER A 178 2.98 -16.56 -25.53
CA SER A 178 4.11 -16.25 -26.39
C SER A 178 5.35 -15.97 -25.56
N SER A 179 6.52 -16.28 -26.10
CA SER A 179 7.79 -16.07 -25.41
C SER A 179 8.87 -15.52 -26.33
N SER A 180 9.82 -14.82 -25.74
CA SER A 180 11.02 -14.33 -26.41
C SER A 180 12.22 -14.39 -25.45
N VAL A 181 13.43 -14.40 -26.00
CA VAL A 181 14.67 -14.41 -25.22
C VAL A 181 15.55 -13.26 -25.69
N SER A 182 16.21 -12.59 -24.76
CA SER A 182 17.14 -11.51 -25.06
C SER A 182 18.29 -12.00 -25.96
N SER A 183 18.47 -11.36 -27.12
CA SER A 183 19.54 -11.66 -28.09
C SER A 183 20.70 -10.67 -28.07
N SER A 184 20.76 -9.81 -27.05
CA SER A 184 21.77 -8.76 -26.95
C SER A 184 23.18 -9.31 -26.80
N LYS A 185 24.15 -8.61 -27.39
CA LYS A 185 25.58 -8.96 -27.37
C LYS A 185 26.44 -7.90 -26.68
N LEU A 186 25.81 -6.98 -25.93
CA LEU A 186 26.50 -5.89 -25.24
C LEU A 186 27.55 -6.41 -24.26
N PHE A 187 27.24 -7.50 -23.57
CA PHE A 187 28.17 -8.19 -22.68
C PHE A 187 28.81 -9.35 -23.44
N PRO A 188 30.13 -9.29 -23.74
CA PRO A 188 30.80 -10.41 -24.37
C PRO A 188 30.76 -11.62 -23.42
N SER A 189 30.48 -12.81 -23.97
CA SER A 189 30.53 -14.10 -23.27
C SER A 189 31.96 -14.53 -22.89
N SER A 190 32.87 -13.57 -22.67
CA SER A 190 34.31 -13.77 -22.47
C SER A 190 34.71 -13.93 -21.01
N THR A 191 33.78 -13.90 -20.07
CA THR A 191 33.98 -14.60 -18.82
C THR A 191 33.95 -16.09 -19.15
N SER A 192 35.07 -16.78 -18.92
CA SER A 192 35.15 -18.24 -18.91
C SER A 192 33.85 -18.81 -18.35
N PRO A 193 33.24 -19.87 -18.94
CA PRO A 193 32.10 -20.52 -18.33
C PRO A 193 32.53 -20.82 -16.90
N HIS A 194 31.96 -20.09 -15.95
CA HIS A 194 32.32 -20.21 -14.56
C HIS A 194 32.08 -21.68 -14.21
N GLU A 195 32.92 -22.24 -13.34
CA GLU A 195 32.75 -23.61 -12.84
C GLU A 195 31.47 -23.66 -12.01
N THR A 196 30.31 -23.62 -12.68
CA THR A 196 29.02 -23.84 -12.09
C THR A 196 28.99 -25.30 -11.69
N SER A 197 29.01 -25.55 -10.39
CA SER A 197 29.05 -26.90 -9.86
C SER A 197 27.74 -27.61 -10.20
N PHE A 198 27.82 -28.93 -10.43
CA PHE A 198 26.63 -29.74 -10.61
C PHE A 198 25.66 -29.56 -9.43
N GLY A 199 24.38 -29.27 -9.73
CA GLY A 199 23.34 -29.06 -8.73
C GLY A 199 23.24 -27.65 -8.15
N GLU A 200 23.95 -26.66 -8.71
CA GLU A 200 23.75 -25.26 -8.34
C GLU A 200 22.39 -24.73 -8.81
N GLU A 201 21.80 -23.87 -7.98
CA GLU A 201 20.57 -23.14 -8.26
C GLU A 201 20.90 -21.83 -8.98
N VAL A 202 20.26 -21.61 -10.13
CA VAL A 202 20.43 -20.41 -10.94
C VAL A 202 19.10 -19.68 -11.05
N GLU A 203 19.09 -18.38 -10.76
CA GLU A 203 17.91 -17.55 -11.00
C GLU A 203 17.83 -17.13 -12.48
N VAL A 204 16.68 -17.36 -13.10
CA VAL A 204 16.35 -16.88 -14.44
C VAL A 204 15.24 -15.83 -14.35
N HIS A 205 15.59 -14.60 -14.71
CA HIS A 205 14.68 -13.46 -14.66
C HIS A 205 13.89 -13.30 -15.97
N ASN A 206 12.64 -12.85 -15.86
CA ASN A 206 11.73 -12.63 -16.98
C ASN A 206 10.88 -11.37 -16.79
N LEU A 207 10.44 -10.77 -17.89
CA LEU A 207 9.35 -9.79 -17.93
C LEU A 207 8.09 -10.48 -18.46
N LEU A 208 7.07 -10.54 -17.61
CA LEU A 208 5.74 -11.06 -17.94
C LEU A 208 4.81 -9.92 -18.32
N VAL A 209 4.04 -10.10 -19.39
CA VAL A 209 2.89 -9.25 -19.75
C VAL A 209 1.63 -10.02 -19.39
N VAL A 210 0.84 -9.47 -18.49
CA VAL A 210 -0.35 -10.13 -17.89
C VAL A 210 -1.60 -9.34 -18.23
N ASP A 211 -2.64 -10.00 -18.74
CA ASP A 211 -3.91 -9.37 -19.09
C ASP A 211 -4.61 -8.79 -17.84
N GLN A 212 -5.24 -7.62 -17.94
CA GLN A 212 -5.88 -7.01 -16.76
C GLN A 212 -7.19 -7.69 -16.32
N HIS A 213 -7.88 -8.39 -17.22
CA HIS A 213 -9.21 -8.95 -16.97
C HIS A 213 -9.09 -10.43 -16.58
N THR A 214 -8.38 -11.20 -17.40
CA THR A 214 -8.22 -12.65 -17.22
C THR A 214 -7.06 -12.99 -16.29
N PHE A 215 -6.05 -12.11 -16.20
CA PHE A 215 -4.77 -12.36 -15.54
C PHE A 215 -3.95 -13.50 -16.16
N GLU A 216 -4.22 -13.82 -17.41
CA GLU A 216 -3.41 -14.77 -18.18
C GLU A 216 -2.09 -14.13 -18.63
N VAL A 217 -1.03 -14.95 -18.70
CA VAL A 217 0.29 -14.49 -19.14
C VAL A 217 0.34 -14.47 -20.67
N LEU A 218 0.21 -13.27 -21.24
CA LEU A 218 0.17 -13.04 -22.68
C LEU A 218 1.54 -13.21 -23.34
N HIS A 219 2.59 -12.70 -22.69
CA HIS A 219 3.96 -12.76 -23.19
C HIS A 219 4.97 -12.93 -22.05
N ALA A 220 6.02 -13.72 -22.25
CA ALA A 220 7.16 -13.81 -21.34
C ALA A 220 8.47 -13.54 -22.10
N HIS A 221 9.19 -12.49 -21.71
CA HIS A 221 10.51 -12.19 -22.23
C HIS A 221 11.58 -12.61 -21.22
N GLN A 222 12.46 -13.54 -21.60
CA GLN A 222 13.56 -14.01 -20.77
C GLN A 222 14.82 -13.16 -20.96
N PHE A 223 15.44 -12.75 -19.85
CA PHE A 223 16.69 -11.97 -19.85
C PHE A 223 17.93 -12.83 -20.10
N LEU A 224 19.12 -12.20 -20.15
CA LEU A 224 20.39 -12.91 -20.35
C LEU A 224 20.72 -13.82 -19.15
N PRO A 225 21.58 -14.83 -19.33
CA PRO A 225 22.11 -15.61 -18.20
C PRO A 225 22.81 -14.70 -17.18
N SER A 226 22.62 -14.97 -15.88
CA SER A 226 23.16 -14.16 -14.77
C SER A 226 22.69 -12.69 -14.77
N GLU A 227 21.63 -12.36 -15.51
CA GLU A 227 21.04 -11.02 -15.53
C GLU A 227 19.81 -10.96 -14.63
N TYR A 228 19.85 -10.07 -13.64
CA TYR A 228 18.78 -9.85 -12.67
C TYR A 228 17.99 -8.61 -13.07
N ALA A 229 16.67 -8.72 -13.12
CA ALA A 229 15.78 -7.59 -13.39
C ALA A 229 15.31 -6.95 -12.08
N LEU A 230 15.66 -5.69 -11.85
CA LEU A 230 15.55 -5.04 -10.54
C LEU A 230 14.47 -3.94 -10.49
N SER A 231 14.28 -3.23 -11.60
CA SER A 231 13.39 -2.08 -11.68
C SER A 231 12.56 -2.12 -12.96
N LEU A 232 11.32 -1.64 -12.89
CA LEU A 232 10.35 -1.63 -13.98
C LEU A 232 9.48 -0.38 -13.88
N VAL A 233 9.28 0.30 -15.01
CA VAL A 233 8.32 1.41 -15.14
C VAL A 233 7.58 1.33 -16.48
N SER A 234 6.35 1.83 -16.50
CA SER A 234 5.55 2.02 -17.71
C SER A 234 5.29 3.51 -17.88
N CYS A 235 5.86 4.12 -18.93
CA CYS A 235 5.73 5.56 -19.14
C CYS A 235 5.92 5.98 -20.61
N ARG A 236 5.61 7.24 -20.90
CA ARG A 236 5.95 7.92 -22.16
C ARG A 236 7.23 8.72 -21.95
N LEU A 237 8.04 8.83 -22.99
CA LEU A 237 9.31 9.54 -22.94
C LEU A 237 9.38 10.63 -24.00
N GLY A 238 9.89 11.80 -23.60
CA GLY A 238 10.08 12.97 -24.43
C GLY A 238 8.78 13.39 -25.14
N LYS A 239 8.87 13.51 -26.46
CA LYS A 239 7.72 13.81 -27.34
C LYS A 239 7.16 12.58 -28.04
N ASP A 240 7.64 11.39 -27.70
CA ASP A 240 7.18 10.15 -28.31
C ASP A 240 5.80 9.78 -27.75
N PRO A 241 4.75 9.61 -28.59
CA PRO A 241 3.42 9.26 -28.12
C PRO A 241 3.33 7.81 -27.60
N SER A 242 4.28 6.95 -27.96
CA SER A 242 4.29 5.55 -27.52
C SER A 242 4.53 5.42 -26.02
N VAL A 243 3.86 4.44 -25.41
CA VAL A 243 4.08 4.05 -24.01
C VAL A 243 4.98 2.81 -24.01
N TYR A 244 6.01 2.83 -23.19
CA TYR A 244 7.00 1.76 -23.14
C TYR A 244 7.04 1.09 -21.79
N PHE A 245 7.37 -0.20 -21.76
CA PHE A 245 7.88 -0.88 -20.57
C PHE A 245 9.39 -0.71 -20.52
N ILE A 246 9.93 -0.13 -19.46
CA ILE A 246 11.36 0.10 -19.31
C ILE A 246 11.87 -0.73 -18.14
N VAL A 247 12.88 -1.56 -18.37
CA VAL A 247 13.45 -2.49 -17.39
C VAL A 247 14.90 -2.13 -17.11
N GLY A 248 15.25 -2.04 -15.82
CA GLY A 248 16.61 -1.88 -15.34
C GLY A 248 17.15 -3.21 -14.83
N THR A 249 18.32 -3.61 -15.31
CA THR A 249 18.94 -4.90 -14.99
C THR A 249 20.35 -4.74 -14.41
N ALA A 250 20.87 -5.83 -13.84
CA ALA A 250 22.23 -5.97 -13.36
C ALA A 250 22.79 -7.35 -13.73
N MET A 251 24.07 -7.43 -14.09
CA MET A 251 24.78 -8.69 -14.23
C MET A 251 25.32 -9.11 -12.86
N VAL A 252 24.85 -10.24 -12.34
CA VAL A 252 25.17 -10.70 -10.98
C VAL A 252 26.05 -11.93 -11.04
N TYR A 253 27.26 -11.81 -10.51
CA TYR A 253 28.23 -12.90 -10.42
C TYR A 253 28.61 -13.12 -8.95
N PRO A 254 28.64 -14.37 -8.45
CA PRO A 254 28.95 -14.65 -7.04
C PRO A 254 30.32 -14.15 -6.56
N GLU A 255 31.28 -14.02 -7.47
CA GLU A 255 32.65 -13.52 -7.21
C GLU A 255 32.70 -12.01 -6.94
N GLU A 256 31.67 -11.27 -7.38
CA GLU A 256 31.62 -9.82 -7.27
C GLU A 256 30.80 -9.39 -6.07
N ALA A 257 31.39 -8.56 -5.20
CA ALA A 257 30.66 -7.98 -4.06
C ALA A 257 29.52 -7.05 -4.51
N GLU A 258 29.70 -6.38 -5.66
CA GLU A 258 28.71 -5.48 -6.25
C GLU A 258 28.70 -5.63 -7.77
N PRO A 259 27.52 -5.61 -8.43
CA PRO A 259 27.41 -5.64 -9.88
C PRO A 259 28.13 -4.44 -10.51
N LYS A 260 29.02 -4.72 -11.46
CA LYS A 260 29.74 -3.68 -12.24
C LYS A 260 29.12 -3.40 -13.60
N GLN A 261 28.21 -4.26 -14.05
CA GLN A 261 27.58 -4.22 -15.37
C GLN A 261 26.07 -4.35 -15.21
N GLY A 262 25.34 -3.68 -16.09
CA GLY A 262 23.88 -3.73 -16.18
C GLY A 262 23.40 -2.99 -17.42
N ARG A 263 22.10 -3.01 -17.68
CA ARG A 263 21.53 -2.27 -18.80
C ARG A 263 20.11 -1.79 -18.52
N ILE A 264 19.69 -0.82 -19.30
CA ILE A 264 18.33 -0.29 -19.34
C ILE A 264 17.75 -0.69 -20.69
N ILE A 265 16.61 -1.40 -20.67
CA ILE A 265 15.99 -1.97 -21.85
C ILE A 265 14.59 -1.35 -22.00
N VAL A 266 14.32 -0.79 -23.17
CA VAL A 266 13.02 -0.18 -23.51
C VAL A 266 12.26 -1.15 -24.41
N PHE A 267 11.12 -1.63 -23.94
CA PHE A 267 10.22 -2.51 -24.68
C PHE A 267 8.95 -1.79 -25.09
N HIS A 268 8.44 -2.15 -26.26
CA HIS A 268 7.11 -1.76 -26.74
C HIS A 268 6.25 -3.01 -26.90
N TYR A 269 5.12 -3.05 -26.20
CA TYR A 269 4.17 -4.15 -26.33
C TYR A 269 3.17 -3.84 -27.44
N THR A 270 3.28 -4.58 -28.55
CA THR A 270 2.41 -4.40 -29.73
C THR A 270 2.08 -5.76 -30.33
N ASP A 271 0.84 -5.90 -30.83
CA ASP A 271 0.36 -7.11 -31.51
C ASP A 271 0.61 -8.40 -30.71
N GLY A 272 0.44 -8.32 -29.38
CA GLY A 272 0.61 -9.46 -28.47
C GLY A 272 2.07 -9.84 -28.16
N LYS A 273 3.06 -9.04 -28.60
CA LYS A 273 4.49 -9.34 -28.42
C LYS A 273 5.27 -8.16 -27.87
N LEU A 274 6.29 -8.44 -27.07
CA LEU A 274 7.29 -7.44 -26.68
C LEU A 274 8.34 -7.27 -27.79
N GLN A 275 8.54 -6.03 -28.20
CA GLN A 275 9.61 -5.63 -29.11
C GLN A 275 10.62 -4.76 -28.36
N THR A 276 11.90 -5.09 -28.45
CA THR A 276 12.97 -4.25 -27.92
C THR A 276 13.16 -3.03 -28.82
N VAL A 277 12.99 -1.83 -28.27
CA VAL A 277 13.12 -0.54 -28.96
C VAL A 277 14.52 0.03 -28.79
N ALA A 278 15.03 0.02 -27.55
CA ALA A 278 16.32 0.58 -27.22
C ALA A 278 16.99 -0.21 -26.10
N GLU A 279 18.32 -0.24 -26.11
CA GLU A 279 19.15 -0.80 -25.05
C GLU A 279 20.25 0.19 -24.69
N LYS A 280 20.46 0.44 -23.40
CA LYS A 280 21.53 1.30 -22.89
C LYS A 280 22.36 0.56 -21.85
N GLU A 281 23.63 0.32 -22.17
CA GLU A 281 24.59 -0.24 -21.22
C GLU A 281 24.91 0.76 -20.10
N VAL A 282 25.00 0.26 -18.87
CA VAL A 282 25.42 1.02 -17.70
C VAL A 282 26.43 0.24 -16.85
N LYS A 283 27.28 0.98 -16.13
CA LYS A 283 28.28 0.43 -15.23
C LYS A 283 27.73 0.28 -13.82
N GLY A 284 26.91 -0.74 -13.60
CA GLY A 284 26.33 -1.05 -12.28
C GLY A 284 24.91 -1.59 -12.37
N ALA A 285 24.33 -1.86 -11.21
CA ALA A 285 22.95 -2.30 -11.06
C ALA A 285 21.97 -1.12 -11.12
N VAL A 286 20.90 -1.26 -11.91
CA VAL A 286 19.84 -0.25 -12.01
C VAL A 286 18.76 -0.51 -10.95
N TYR A 287 18.94 0.05 -9.75
CA TYR A 287 18.10 -0.27 -8.58
C TYR A 287 16.68 0.29 -8.66
N SER A 288 16.53 1.54 -9.09
CA SER A 288 15.24 2.23 -9.19
C SER A 288 15.18 3.13 -10.41
N MET A 289 13.99 3.32 -10.95
CA MET A 289 13.73 4.13 -12.14
C MET A 289 12.36 4.80 -12.00
N VAL A 290 12.23 6.01 -12.52
CA VAL A 290 10.99 6.78 -12.46
C VAL A 290 10.92 7.75 -13.64
N GLU A 291 9.70 7.98 -14.13
CA GLU A 291 9.43 9.02 -15.12
C GLU A 291 9.57 10.40 -14.46
N PHE A 292 10.25 11.32 -15.14
CA PHE A 292 10.54 12.64 -14.58
C PHE A 292 10.36 13.73 -15.64
N ASN A 293 9.18 14.36 -15.68
CA ASN A 293 8.86 15.50 -16.55
C ASN A 293 9.16 15.23 -18.05
N GLY A 294 8.78 14.05 -18.54
CA GLY A 294 9.06 13.56 -19.89
C GLY A 294 10.49 13.06 -20.09
N LYS A 295 11.33 13.11 -19.07
CA LYS A 295 12.67 12.50 -19.03
C LYS A 295 12.63 11.22 -18.22
N PHE A 296 13.77 10.56 -18.14
CA PHE A 296 13.90 9.28 -17.49
C PHE A 296 14.99 9.32 -16.41
N LEU A 297 14.58 9.18 -15.16
CA LEU A 297 15.49 9.19 -14.00
C LEU A 297 15.78 7.76 -13.57
N ALA A 298 17.06 7.43 -13.35
CA ALA A 298 17.48 6.11 -12.90
C ALA A 298 18.59 6.19 -11.86
N SER A 299 18.59 5.27 -10.89
CA SER A 299 19.69 5.08 -9.96
C SER A 299 20.52 3.86 -10.35
N ILE A 300 21.84 4.07 -10.47
CA ILE A 300 22.84 3.06 -10.83
C ILE A 300 23.95 3.07 -9.78
N ASN A 301 23.99 2.07 -8.90
CA ASN A 301 24.89 2.03 -7.74
C ASN A 301 24.85 3.34 -6.93
N SER A 302 25.98 4.03 -6.79
CA SER A 302 26.12 5.32 -6.09
C SER A 302 25.60 6.53 -6.90
N THR A 303 25.18 6.31 -8.16
CA THR A 303 24.89 7.40 -9.10
C THR A 303 23.41 7.54 -9.38
N VAL A 304 22.89 8.77 -9.31
CA VAL A 304 21.55 9.13 -9.80
C VAL A 304 21.74 9.84 -11.13
N ARG A 305 21.11 9.33 -12.19
CA ARG A 305 21.30 9.81 -13.57
C ARG A 305 19.99 10.20 -14.21
N LEU A 306 20.00 11.35 -14.88
CA LEU A 306 18.90 11.78 -15.75
C LEU A 306 19.23 11.43 -17.20
N TYR A 307 18.27 10.84 -17.89
CA TYR A 307 18.34 10.52 -19.30
C TYR A 307 17.28 11.30 -20.07
N GLU A 308 17.69 11.81 -21.22
CA GLU A 308 16.82 12.37 -22.24
C GLU A 308 16.52 11.30 -23.30
N TRP A 309 15.27 11.25 -23.76
CA TRP A 309 14.84 10.41 -24.86
C TRP A 309 14.96 11.16 -26.19
N THR A 310 15.84 10.67 -27.08
CA THR A 310 16.13 11.35 -28.35
C THR A 310 15.14 11.00 -29.45
N ALA A 311 15.15 11.76 -30.56
CA ALA A 311 14.31 11.49 -31.72
C ALA A 311 14.68 10.16 -32.41
N GLU A 312 15.92 9.72 -32.25
CA GLU A 312 16.44 8.43 -32.72
C GLU A 312 16.03 7.26 -31.83
N LYS A 313 15.21 7.50 -30.78
CA LYS A 313 14.77 6.51 -29.80
C LYS A 313 15.92 5.90 -28.99
N GLU A 314 16.81 6.76 -28.50
CA GLU A 314 17.91 6.38 -27.62
C GLU A 314 17.88 7.14 -26.29
N LEU A 315 18.45 6.52 -25.25
CA LEU A 315 18.66 7.16 -23.95
C LEU A 315 20.02 7.86 -23.91
N ARG A 316 20.01 9.19 -23.86
CA ARG A 316 21.20 10.04 -23.72
C ARG A 316 21.30 10.58 -22.30
N THR A 317 22.46 10.40 -21.67
CA THR A 317 22.71 10.94 -20.33
C THR A 317 22.80 12.47 -20.40
N GLU A 318 22.04 13.13 -19.53
CA GLU A 318 22.00 14.59 -19.43
C GLU A 318 22.80 15.08 -18.22
N CYS A 319 22.45 14.62 -17.02
CA CYS A 319 23.15 14.99 -15.79
C CYS A 319 23.27 13.82 -14.82
N ASN A 320 24.18 13.97 -13.84
CA ASN A 320 24.52 12.93 -12.88
C ASN A 320 24.74 13.53 -11.49
N HIS A 321 24.38 12.78 -10.46
CA HIS A 321 24.70 13.07 -9.07
C HIS A 321 25.36 11.84 -8.43
N TYR A 322 26.45 12.05 -7.68
CA TYR A 322 27.35 10.98 -7.20
C TYR A 322 27.46 10.89 -5.66
N ASN A 323 26.83 11.78 -4.89
CA ASN A 323 27.02 11.88 -3.43
C ASN A 323 26.13 10.89 -2.66
N ASN A 324 26.09 9.62 -3.10
CA ASN A 324 25.39 8.52 -2.46
C ASN A 324 26.36 7.34 -2.30
N ILE A 325 26.11 6.46 -1.35
CA ILE A 325 26.83 5.18 -1.27
C ILE A 325 26.16 4.20 -2.22
N MET A 326 24.83 4.06 -2.10
CA MET A 326 24.04 3.23 -2.99
C MET A 326 22.61 3.76 -3.02
N ALA A 327 22.21 4.36 -4.14
CA ALA A 327 20.89 4.96 -4.33
C ALA A 327 19.86 3.88 -4.70
N LEU A 328 19.18 3.34 -3.69
CA LEU A 328 18.27 2.20 -3.86
C LEU A 328 16.84 2.63 -4.23
N TYR A 329 16.40 3.80 -3.77
CA TYR A 329 15.01 4.23 -3.92
C TYR A 329 14.94 5.64 -4.52
N LEU A 330 14.00 5.85 -5.45
CA LEU A 330 13.75 7.13 -6.09
C LEU A 330 12.25 7.46 -6.06
N LYS A 331 11.94 8.71 -5.73
CA LYS A 331 10.59 9.29 -5.84
C LYS A 331 10.68 10.70 -6.40
N THR A 332 9.63 11.14 -7.08
CA THR A 332 9.63 12.41 -7.81
C THR A 332 8.35 13.18 -7.54
N LYS A 333 8.47 14.50 -7.39
CA LYS A 333 7.33 15.42 -7.32
C LYS A 333 7.71 16.76 -7.95
N GLY A 334 7.10 17.08 -9.10
CA GLY A 334 7.49 18.26 -9.87
C GLY A 334 8.98 18.18 -10.25
N ASP A 335 9.77 19.16 -9.82
CA ASP A 335 11.22 19.18 -10.05
C ASP A 335 12.05 18.57 -8.89
N PHE A 336 11.40 18.14 -7.81
CA PHE A 336 12.04 17.50 -6.67
C PHE A 336 12.20 15.99 -6.88
N ILE A 337 13.34 15.49 -6.41
CA ILE A 337 13.72 14.08 -6.45
C ILE A 337 14.15 13.69 -5.03
N LEU A 338 13.43 12.75 -4.44
CA LEU A 338 13.80 12.15 -3.16
C LEU A 338 14.57 10.86 -3.44
N VAL A 339 15.77 10.76 -2.89
CA VAL A 339 16.66 9.60 -3.02
C VAL A 339 16.80 8.93 -1.65
N GLY A 340 16.51 7.63 -1.59
CA GLY A 340 16.81 6.80 -0.42
C GLY A 340 18.10 6.02 -0.63
N ASP A 341 19.09 6.24 0.23
CA ASP A 341 20.39 5.56 0.21
C ASP A 341 20.38 4.31 1.09
N LEU A 342 21.24 3.33 0.79
CA LEU A 342 21.38 2.12 1.60
C LEU A 342 21.69 2.39 3.08
N MET A 343 22.51 3.39 3.41
CA MET A 343 22.88 3.70 4.80
C MET A 343 23.00 5.20 5.12
N ARG A 344 22.86 6.10 4.15
CA ARG A 344 22.89 7.57 4.33
C ARG A 344 21.50 8.20 4.34
N SER A 345 20.49 7.48 4.85
CA SER A 345 19.12 7.97 4.95
C SER A 345 18.59 8.57 3.63
N VAL A 346 17.96 9.74 3.69
CA VAL A 346 17.29 10.42 2.58
C VAL A 346 18.03 11.67 2.11
N LEU A 347 17.94 11.92 0.81
CA LEU A 347 18.52 13.07 0.13
C LEU A 347 17.47 13.72 -0.78
N LEU A 348 17.32 15.03 -0.68
CA LEU A 348 16.47 15.82 -1.56
C LEU A 348 17.32 16.52 -2.63
N LEU A 349 17.09 16.15 -3.89
CA LEU A 349 17.64 16.82 -5.06
C LEU A 349 16.55 17.64 -5.75
N ALA A 350 16.95 18.73 -6.42
CA ALA A 350 16.11 19.46 -7.34
C ALA A 350 16.75 19.54 -8.72
N TYR A 351 15.97 19.35 -9.77
CA TYR A 351 16.45 19.53 -11.13
C TYR A 351 16.31 21.00 -11.57
N LYS A 352 17.42 21.64 -11.91
CA LYS A 352 17.43 23.01 -12.44
C LYS A 352 17.35 22.98 -13.95
N SER A 353 16.13 23.12 -14.49
CA SER A 353 15.88 23.10 -15.93
C SER A 353 16.71 24.11 -16.75
N MET A 354 17.04 25.28 -16.18
CA MET A 354 17.87 26.28 -16.85
C MET A 354 19.36 25.91 -16.90
N GLU A 355 19.85 25.20 -15.90
CA GLU A 355 21.27 24.80 -15.79
C GLU A 355 21.52 23.41 -16.39
N GLY A 356 20.46 22.60 -16.54
CA GLY A 356 20.58 21.23 -17.03
C GLY A 356 21.25 20.29 -16.04
N ASN A 357 21.17 20.57 -14.72
CA ASN A 357 21.86 19.80 -13.69
C ASN A 357 21.01 19.63 -12.41
N PHE A 358 21.44 18.72 -11.55
CA PHE A 358 20.91 18.55 -10.20
C PHE A 358 21.57 19.51 -9.20
N GLU A 359 20.76 20.05 -8.31
CA GLU A 359 21.17 20.75 -7.09
C GLU A 359 20.78 19.90 -5.87
N GLU A 360 21.71 19.71 -4.95
CA GLU A 360 21.43 19.12 -3.64
C GLU A 360 20.78 20.19 -2.75
N ILE A 361 19.51 20.00 -2.41
CA ILE A 361 18.74 20.97 -1.63
C ILE A 361 18.98 20.74 -0.15
N ALA A 362 18.75 19.51 0.31
CA ALA A 362 18.88 19.15 1.71
C ALA A 362 19.10 17.65 1.88
N ARG A 363 19.70 17.25 2.99
CA ARG A 363 20.01 15.87 3.33
C ARG A 363 19.70 15.59 4.79
N ASP A 364 19.24 14.39 5.08
CA ASP A 364 19.27 13.85 6.43
C ASP A 364 20.63 13.19 6.71
N PHE A 365 21.32 13.68 7.74
CA PHE A 365 22.66 13.20 8.10
C PHE A 365 22.63 12.01 9.07
N ASN A 366 21.45 11.58 9.51
CA ASN A 366 21.31 10.36 10.29
C ASN A 366 21.66 9.12 9.43
N PRO A 367 22.36 8.13 9.99
CA PRO A 367 22.71 6.90 9.28
C PRO A 367 21.57 5.88 9.36
N ASN A 368 20.48 6.14 8.62
CA ASN A 368 19.33 5.24 8.53
C ASN A 368 19.48 4.30 7.34
N TRP A 369 19.15 3.02 7.53
CA TRP A 369 19.27 1.98 6.50
C TRP A 369 17.93 1.80 5.78
N MET A 370 17.77 2.47 4.64
CA MET A 370 16.47 2.64 4.02
C MET A 370 15.89 1.34 3.45
N SER A 371 14.59 1.14 3.67
CA SER A 371 13.79 0.05 3.11
C SER A 371 12.76 0.54 2.09
N ALA A 372 12.21 1.74 2.28
CA ALA A 372 11.36 2.44 1.32
C ALA A 372 11.32 3.95 1.61
N VAL A 373 10.97 4.76 0.60
CA VAL A 373 10.80 6.23 0.75
C VAL A 373 9.56 6.70 -0.03
N GLU A 374 8.95 7.80 0.41
CA GLU A 374 7.85 8.47 -0.28
C GLU A 374 7.84 9.98 -0.03
N ILE A 375 7.39 10.74 -1.04
CA ILE A 375 7.16 12.19 -0.89
C ILE A 375 5.72 12.39 -0.44
N LEU A 376 5.50 12.95 0.75
CA LEU A 376 4.15 13.24 1.25
C LEU A 376 3.62 14.53 0.63
N ASP A 377 4.41 15.60 0.72
CA ASP A 377 4.13 16.90 0.14
C ASP A 377 5.43 17.60 -0.30
N ASP A 378 5.43 18.92 -0.52
CA ASP A 378 6.62 19.64 -1.03
C ASP A 378 7.72 19.82 0.04
N ASP A 379 7.37 19.64 1.31
CA ASP A 379 8.24 19.92 2.45
C ASP A 379 8.46 18.69 3.36
N ASN A 380 7.57 17.69 3.31
CA ASN A 380 7.60 16.50 4.16
C ASN A 380 7.87 15.22 3.36
N PHE A 381 8.84 14.43 3.83
CA PHE A 381 9.31 13.21 3.19
C PHE A 381 9.26 12.04 4.16
N LEU A 382 8.59 10.96 3.78
CA LEU A 382 8.44 9.74 4.57
C LEU A 382 9.57 8.76 4.24
N GLY A 383 10.21 8.23 5.28
CA GLY A 383 11.20 7.16 5.20
C GLY A 383 10.79 5.95 6.04
N ALA A 384 11.10 4.76 5.54
CA ALA A 384 11.10 3.52 6.31
C ALA A 384 12.51 2.94 6.33
N GLU A 385 12.89 2.32 7.45
CA GLU A 385 14.21 1.71 7.62
C GLU A 385 14.17 0.24 8.04
N ASN A 386 15.33 -0.42 8.02
CA ASN A 386 15.49 -1.85 8.33
C ASN A 386 15.19 -2.21 9.79
N ALA A 387 15.24 -1.24 10.71
CA ALA A 387 14.90 -1.41 12.13
C ALA A 387 13.39 -1.37 12.40
N PHE A 388 12.57 -1.51 11.33
CA PHE A 388 11.10 -1.51 11.39
C PHE A 388 10.49 -0.18 11.86
N ASN A 389 11.22 0.93 11.64
CA ASN A 389 10.76 2.28 11.97
C ASN A 389 10.32 3.05 10.72
N LEU A 390 9.42 3.99 10.95
CA LEU A 390 9.06 5.09 10.06
C LEU A 390 9.58 6.40 10.63
N PHE A 391 9.95 7.32 9.74
CA PHE A 391 10.29 8.68 10.12
C PHE A 391 9.84 9.67 9.04
N VAL A 392 9.64 10.92 9.42
CA VAL A 392 9.34 12.02 8.49
C VAL A 392 10.42 13.08 8.61
N CYS A 393 11.05 13.36 7.48
CA CYS A 393 11.97 14.48 7.33
C CYS A 393 11.23 15.69 6.80
N GLN A 394 11.47 16.86 7.39
CA GLN A 394 10.94 18.13 6.93
C GLN A 394 12.06 19.06 6.44
N LYS A 395 11.81 19.73 5.32
CA LYS A 395 12.66 20.77 4.76
C LYS A 395 12.34 22.12 5.43
N ASP A 396 13.31 22.70 6.12
CA ASP A 396 13.18 24.05 6.69
C ASP A 396 13.54 25.13 5.66
N SER A 397 12.53 25.60 4.92
CA SER A 397 12.72 26.70 3.96
C SER A 397 12.83 28.08 4.63
N ALA A 398 12.43 28.20 5.89
CA ALA A 398 12.40 29.45 6.64
C ALA A 398 13.71 29.72 7.39
N ALA A 399 14.59 28.72 7.47
CA ALA A 399 15.90 28.84 8.07
C ALA A 399 16.69 30.04 7.53
N THR A 400 17.39 30.71 8.45
CA THR A 400 18.11 31.97 8.18
C THR A 400 19.48 31.75 7.54
N THR A 401 20.06 30.57 7.71
CA THR A 401 21.38 30.23 7.15
C THR A 401 21.25 29.16 6.06
N ASP A 402 22.15 29.19 5.08
CA ASP A 402 22.17 28.20 4.00
C ASP A 402 22.54 26.80 4.52
N GLU A 403 23.33 26.71 5.59
CA GLU A 403 23.70 25.44 6.23
C GLU A 403 22.49 24.75 6.89
N GLU A 404 21.65 25.51 7.61
CA GLU A 404 20.41 24.99 8.19
C GLU A 404 19.42 24.53 7.11
N ARG A 405 19.34 25.24 5.97
CA ARG A 405 18.48 24.83 4.84
C ARG A 405 18.92 23.53 4.18
N GLN A 406 20.21 23.21 4.25
CA GLN A 406 20.77 21.95 3.73
C GLN A 406 20.49 20.75 4.65
N HIS A 407 19.92 20.97 5.84
CA HIS A 407 19.65 19.94 6.80
C HIS A 407 18.16 19.56 6.82
N LEU A 408 17.85 18.31 6.52
CA LEU A 408 16.50 17.77 6.74
C LEU A 408 16.34 17.40 8.22
N GLN A 409 15.30 17.91 8.87
CA GLN A 409 15.02 17.61 10.27
C GLN A 409 14.05 16.44 10.37
N GLU A 410 14.38 15.43 11.17
CA GLU A 410 13.44 14.36 11.52
C GLU A 410 12.39 14.91 12.50
N VAL A 411 11.20 15.24 12.00
CA VAL A 411 10.09 15.81 12.78
C VAL A 411 9.06 14.77 13.22
N GLY A 412 9.10 13.59 12.60
CA GLY A 412 8.24 12.47 12.97
C GLY A 412 9.05 11.19 13.11
N LEU A 413 8.80 10.43 14.16
CA LEU A 413 9.47 9.18 14.48
C LEU A 413 8.44 8.17 14.98
N PHE A 414 8.42 6.96 14.43
CA PHE A 414 7.46 5.93 14.80
C PHE A 414 8.01 4.53 14.60
N HIS A 415 7.83 3.64 15.57
CA HIS A 415 8.18 2.23 15.40
C HIS A 415 6.95 1.45 14.91
N LEU A 416 6.99 1.01 13.66
CA LEU A 416 5.91 0.27 13.02
C LEU A 416 5.93 -1.21 13.40
N GLY A 417 7.12 -1.79 13.60
CA GLY A 417 7.28 -3.23 13.87
C GLY A 417 7.15 -4.12 12.63
N GLU A 418 7.01 -3.52 11.44
CA GLU A 418 6.91 -4.19 10.15
C GLU A 418 8.00 -3.71 9.18
N PHE A 419 8.45 -4.60 8.28
CA PHE A 419 9.43 -4.25 7.25
C PHE A 419 8.71 -3.79 5.98
N VAL A 420 8.73 -2.49 5.70
CA VAL A 420 8.07 -1.90 4.53
C VAL A 420 8.91 -2.12 3.26
N ASN A 421 8.30 -2.65 2.21
CA ASN A 421 8.96 -2.86 0.90
C ASN A 421 8.57 -1.83 -0.16
N VAL A 422 7.38 -1.22 -0.03
CA VAL A 422 6.85 -0.31 -1.05
C VAL A 422 5.93 0.72 -0.43
N PHE A 423 6.05 1.96 -0.90
CA PHE A 423 5.08 3.04 -0.73
C PHE A 423 4.48 3.41 -2.08
N CYS A 424 3.18 3.70 -2.11
CA CYS A 424 2.52 4.32 -3.26
C CYS A 424 1.37 5.24 -2.84
N HIS A 425 1.22 6.35 -3.57
CA HIS A 425 0.05 7.21 -3.46
C HIS A 425 -1.19 6.50 -4.00
N GLY A 426 -2.30 6.60 -3.27
CA GLY A 426 -3.58 6.00 -3.64
C GLY A 426 -4.43 5.63 -2.43
N SER A 427 -5.70 5.34 -2.67
CA SER A 427 -6.65 4.88 -1.64
C SER A 427 -7.48 3.73 -2.19
N LEU A 428 -7.84 2.78 -1.32
CA LEU A 428 -8.74 1.67 -1.64
C LEU A 428 -10.22 2.06 -1.49
N VAL A 429 -10.49 3.21 -0.86
CA VAL A 429 -11.85 3.71 -0.63
C VAL A 429 -12.30 4.53 -1.84
N LEU A 430 -13.58 4.40 -2.19
CA LEU A 430 -14.21 5.21 -3.23
C LEU A 430 -14.17 6.70 -2.82
N GLN A 431 -13.23 7.45 -3.40
CA GLN A 431 -13.12 8.89 -3.16
C GLN A 431 -14.24 9.62 -3.91
N ASN A 432 -15.30 9.99 -3.20
CA ASN A 432 -16.23 11.00 -3.67
C ASN A 432 -15.56 12.38 -3.47
N LEU A 433 -14.74 12.80 -4.43
CA LEU A 433 -13.97 14.07 -4.45
C LEU A 433 -14.82 15.36 -4.28
N GLY A 434 -16.13 15.25 -4.04
CA GLY A 434 -17.06 16.36 -3.77
C GLY A 434 -17.58 16.45 -2.32
N GLU A 435 -17.33 15.46 -1.45
CA GLU A 435 -17.72 15.52 -0.03
C GLU A 435 -16.55 16.07 0.81
N SER A 436 -16.59 17.38 1.06
CA SER A 436 -15.52 18.19 1.65
C SER A 436 -15.34 18.03 3.17
N SER A 437 -15.36 16.82 3.72
CA SER A 437 -15.23 16.62 5.18
C SER A 437 -14.34 15.45 5.61
N THR A 438 -13.35 15.05 4.82
CA THR A 438 -12.35 14.11 5.32
C THR A 438 -11.41 14.84 6.29
N PRO A 439 -11.26 14.39 7.55
CA PRO A 439 -10.42 15.06 8.55
C PRO A 439 -8.92 14.96 8.24
N THR A 440 -8.53 14.10 7.30
CA THR A 440 -7.14 13.85 6.91
C THR A 440 -6.87 14.28 5.46
N GLN A 441 -5.60 14.52 5.13
CA GLN A 441 -5.15 14.94 3.80
C GLN A 441 -4.07 13.99 3.27
N GLY A 442 -4.12 13.70 1.97
CA GLY A 442 -3.19 12.75 1.34
C GLY A 442 -3.46 11.30 1.73
N SER A 443 -2.95 10.37 0.92
CA SER A 443 -3.18 8.93 1.10
C SER A 443 -2.03 8.14 0.49
N VAL A 444 -1.20 7.56 1.34
CA VAL A 444 -0.05 6.73 0.95
C VAL A 444 -0.24 5.34 1.51
N LEU A 445 -0.42 4.37 0.63
CA LEU A 445 -0.46 2.95 0.98
C LEU A 445 0.96 2.40 1.08
N PHE A 446 1.14 1.42 1.96
CA PHE A 446 2.39 0.68 2.06
C PHE A 446 2.16 -0.82 2.22
N GLY A 447 3.11 -1.61 1.70
CA GLY A 447 3.10 -3.07 1.79
C GLY A 447 4.33 -3.60 2.51
N THR A 448 4.15 -4.59 3.38
CA THR A 448 5.22 -5.15 4.22
C THR A 448 5.60 -6.58 3.83
N VAL A 449 6.73 -7.08 4.36
CA VAL A 449 7.19 -8.47 4.18
C VAL A 449 6.17 -9.49 4.72
N ASN A 450 5.48 -9.19 5.82
CA ASN A 450 4.50 -10.10 6.43
C ASN A 450 3.13 -10.09 5.73
N GLY A 451 2.98 -9.29 4.67
CA GLY A 451 1.71 -9.12 3.95
C GLY A 451 0.74 -8.13 4.59
N MET A 452 1.20 -7.34 5.58
CA MET A 452 0.42 -6.23 6.11
C MET A 452 0.36 -5.11 5.06
N ILE A 453 -0.83 -4.53 4.90
CA ILE A 453 -1.04 -3.33 4.09
C ILE A 453 -1.50 -2.24 5.05
N GLY A 454 -0.80 -1.12 5.06
CA GLY A 454 -1.15 0.03 5.89
C GLY A 454 -1.34 1.30 5.08
N LEU A 455 -1.83 2.33 5.76
CA LEU A 455 -2.10 3.64 5.20
C LEU A 455 -1.44 4.72 6.07
N VAL A 456 -0.76 5.67 5.42
CA VAL A 456 -0.29 6.92 6.03
C VAL A 456 -1.08 8.09 5.44
N THR A 457 -1.53 9.00 6.30
CA THR A 457 -2.27 10.21 5.94
C THR A 457 -1.85 11.37 6.83
N SER A 458 -1.91 12.58 6.31
CA SER A 458 -1.51 13.79 7.02
C SER A 458 -2.67 14.35 7.85
N LEU A 459 -2.36 14.84 9.05
CA LEU A 459 -3.29 15.46 9.98
C LEU A 459 -3.01 16.96 10.10
N SER A 460 -4.05 17.75 10.37
CA SER A 460 -3.85 19.13 10.81
C SER A 460 -3.35 19.16 12.27
N GLU A 461 -2.69 20.24 12.67
CA GLU A 461 -2.16 20.40 14.04
C GLU A 461 -3.23 20.25 15.13
N GLY A 462 -4.43 20.77 14.87
CA GLY A 462 -5.58 20.63 15.77
C GLY A 462 -6.03 19.18 15.92
N TRP A 463 -6.10 18.43 14.82
CA TRP A 463 -6.44 17.01 14.83
C TRP A 463 -5.35 16.17 15.50
N TYR A 464 -4.08 16.44 15.21
CA TYR A 464 -2.94 15.76 15.84
C TYR A 464 -2.97 15.93 17.36
N SER A 465 -3.17 17.16 17.86
CA SER A 465 -3.23 17.43 19.30
C SER A 465 -4.37 16.69 19.99
N LEU A 466 -5.55 16.66 19.35
CA LEU A 466 -6.73 15.96 19.85
C LEU A 466 -6.50 14.45 19.91
N LEU A 467 -6.01 13.86 18.81
CA LEU A 467 -5.78 12.42 18.69
C LEU A 467 -4.64 11.96 19.60
N LEU A 468 -3.61 12.79 19.80
CA LEU A 468 -2.53 12.50 20.75
C LEU A 468 -3.03 12.45 22.19
N ASP A 469 -3.89 13.39 22.61
CA ASP A 469 -4.51 13.34 23.94
C ASP A 469 -5.40 12.09 24.09
N LEU A 470 -6.18 11.77 23.05
CA LEU A 470 -7.00 10.56 23.02
C LEU A 470 -6.13 9.28 23.14
N GLN A 471 -5.03 9.18 22.39
CA GLN A 471 -4.08 8.07 22.44
C GLN A 471 -3.50 7.88 23.84
N ASN A 472 -3.07 8.96 24.47
CA ASN A 472 -2.52 8.94 25.83
C ASN A 472 -3.55 8.48 26.88
N ARG A 473 -4.83 8.79 26.68
CA ARG A 473 -5.93 8.35 27.55
C ARG A 473 -6.28 6.88 27.32
N LEU A 474 -6.33 6.45 26.07
CA LEU A 474 -6.55 5.05 25.69
C LEU A 474 -5.50 4.13 26.32
N ASN A 475 -4.23 4.53 26.27
CA ASN A 475 -3.12 3.78 26.88
C ASN A 475 -3.26 3.55 28.39
N LYS A 476 -3.97 4.44 29.11
CA LYS A 476 -4.23 4.27 30.55
C LYS A 476 -5.38 3.29 30.83
N VAL A 477 -6.37 3.24 29.95
CA VAL A 477 -7.62 2.48 30.14
C VAL A 477 -7.52 1.07 29.55
N ILE A 478 -6.80 0.92 28.43
CA ILE A 478 -6.60 -0.36 27.75
C ILE A 478 -5.50 -1.13 28.48
N LYS A 479 -5.85 -2.30 29.00
CA LYS A 479 -4.88 -3.22 29.59
C LYS A 479 -4.17 -3.93 28.45
N SER A 480 -2.90 -3.59 28.26
CA SER A 480 -2.02 -4.31 27.32
C SER A 480 -1.95 -5.79 27.67
N VAL A 481 -1.99 -6.65 26.64
CA VAL A 481 -1.80 -8.09 26.78
C VAL A 481 -0.35 -8.31 27.24
N GLY A 482 -0.18 -8.89 28.43
CA GLY A 482 1.15 -9.03 29.05
C GLY A 482 1.56 -7.87 29.98
N LYS A 483 0.69 -6.87 30.21
CA LYS A 483 0.97 -5.67 31.05
C LYS A 483 2.15 -4.83 30.57
N ILE A 484 2.39 -4.78 29.26
CA ILE A 484 3.41 -3.93 28.68
C ILE A 484 2.86 -2.50 28.63
N GLU A 485 3.49 -1.56 29.33
CA GLU A 485 3.09 -0.15 29.25
C GLU A 485 3.45 0.41 27.86
N HIS A 486 2.46 0.99 27.17
CA HIS A 486 2.60 1.52 25.80
C HIS A 486 3.59 2.69 25.66
N SER A 487 4.02 3.29 26.78
CA SER A 487 4.86 4.50 26.78
C SER A 487 6.18 4.38 27.55
N LEU A 488 6.45 3.27 28.29
CA LEU A 488 7.45 3.32 29.37
C LEU A 488 8.22 2.02 29.70
N TYR A 489 8.41 1.07 28.77
CA TYR A 489 9.30 -0.09 29.04
C TYR A 489 10.47 -0.27 28.05
N PRO A 490 11.72 0.05 28.45
CA PRO A 490 12.91 0.06 27.60
C PRO A 490 13.67 -1.30 27.55
N PHE A 491 13.01 -2.43 27.75
CA PHE A 491 13.68 -3.74 27.73
C PHE A 491 12.76 -4.80 27.11
N TYR A 492 13.13 -5.24 25.91
CA TYR A 492 12.46 -6.22 25.04
C TYR A 492 11.16 -5.76 24.35
N PHE A 493 11.32 -5.48 23.04
CA PHE A 493 10.41 -5.79 21.95
C PHE A 493 8.92 -5.41 22.14
N TYR A 494 8.44 -4.51 21.28
CA TYR A 494 7.05 -4.03 21.10
C TYR A 494 6.59 -2.90 22.04
N SER A 495 6.84 -1.64 21.64
CA SER A 495 5.89 -0.51 21.78
C SER A 495 6.54 0.81 21.34
N THR A 496 6.04 1.39 20.23
CA THR A 496 5.98 2.83 19.85
C THR A 496 7.16 3.77 20.14
N SER A 497 8.37 3.28 20.41
CA SER A 497 9.58 4.09 20.57
C SER A 497 10.47 3.86 19.37
N PHE A 498 10.89 4.93 18.71
CA PHE A 498 11.82 4.85 17.60
C PHE A 498 13.15 4.30 18.11
N HIS A 499 13.51 3.09 17.66
CA HIS A 499 14.69 2.39 18.13
C HIS A 499 15.58 2.01 16.96
N THR A 500 16.77 2.58 16.97
CA THR A 500 17.90 2.12 16.16
C THR A 500 18.98 1.60 17.10
N GLU A 501 19.98 0.89 16.55
CA GLU A 501 21.18 0.49 17.31
C GLU A 501 21.89 1.68 17.99
N ARG A 502 21.64 2.91 17.52
CA ARG A 502 22.31 4.14 17.97
C ARG A 502 21.47 5.03 18.88
N LYS A 503 20.16 5.12 18.64
CA LYS A 503 19.25 6.01 19.39
C LYS A 503 17.94 5.33 19.72
N THR A 504 17.43 5.63 20.92
CA THR A 504 16.08 5.28 21.34
C THR A 504 15.37 6.58 21.72
N GLU A 505 14.34 6.94 20.96
CA GLU A 505 13.58 8.18 21.14
C GLU A 505 12.08 7.86 21.24
N GLN A 506 11.32 8.75 21.88
CA GLN A 506 9.86 8.60 21.95
C GLN A 506 9.25 8.88 20.58
N ALA A 507 8.17 8.18 20.23
CA ALA A 507 7.44 8.52 19.01
C ALA A 507 6.89 9.94 19.08
N THR A 508 7.05 10.65 17.98
CA THR A 508 6.64 12.04 17.77
C THR A 508 6.10 12.18 16.36
N GLY A 509 5.18 13.10 16.11
CA GLY A 509 4.67 13.39 14.76
C GLY A 509 3.84 12.28 14.11
N PHE A 510 3.59 11.18 14.82
CA PHE A 510 2.76 10.06 14.37
C PHE A 510 1.67 9.73 15.39
N ILE A 511 0.51 9.33 14.89
CA ILE A 511 -0.63 8.82 15.66
C ILE A 511 -0.86 7.38 15.23
N ASP A 512 -0.99 6.48 16.20
CA ASP A 512 -1.30 5.08 15.95
C ASP A 512 -2.81 4.92 15.69
N GLY A 513 -3.16 4.75 14.42
CA GLY A 513 -4.54 4.54 13.98
C GLY A 513 -5.18 3.31 14.61
N ASP A 514 -4.46 2.20 14.72
CA ASP A 514 -4.98 0.93 15.26
C ASP A 514 -5.42 1.09 16.72
N LEU A 515 -4.62 1.84 17.50
CA LEU A 515 -4.96 2.17 18.88
C LEU A 515 -6.18 3.10 18.96
N ILE A 516 -6.27 4.11 18.09
CA ILE A 516 -7.44 5.02 18.05
C ILE A 516 -8.72 4.26 17.68
N GLU A 517 -8.67 3.36 16.70
CA GLU A 517 -9.83 2.55 16.30
C GLU A 517 -10.32 1.61 17.39
N SER A 518 -9.41 1.10 18.22
CA SER A 518 -9.75 0.25 19.36
C SER A 518 -10.71 0.91 20.36
N PHE A 519 -10.84 2.25 20.33
CA PHE A 519 -11.84 2.97 21.12
C PHE A 519 -13.26 2.46 20.86
N LEU A 520 -13.62 2.13 19.61
CA LEU A 520 -14.95 1.63 19.25
C LEU A 520 -15.26 0.24 19.82
N ASP A 521 -14.22 -0.48 20.27
CA ASP A 521 -14.34 -1.81 20.83
C ASP A 521 -14.55 -1.79 22.35
N LEU A 522 -14.32 -0.65 22.99
CA LEU A 522 -14.52 -0.48 24.42
C LEU A 522 -16.00 -0.48 24.80
N GLY A 523 -16.30 -0.97 26.00
CA GLY A 523 -17.63 -0.79 26.59
C GLY A 523 -17.89 0.69 26.92
N ARG A 524 -19.16 1.12 26.88
CA ARG A 524 -19.55 2.53 27.04
C ARG A 524 -19.05 3.18 28.35
N ALA A 525 -18.92 2.39 29.42
CA ALA A 525 -18.34 2.86 30.69
C ALA A 525 -16.85 3.25 30.56
N LYS A 526 -16.05 2.44 29.85
CA LYS A 526 -14.65 2.74 29.56
C LYS A 526 -14.50 3.88 28.57
N MET A 527 -15.39 3.97 27.56
CA MET A 527 -15.41 5.13 26.66
C MET A 527 -15.61 6.43 27.45
N GLN A 528 -16.53 6.43 28.42
CA GLN A 528 -16.75 7.59 29.29
C GLN A 528 -15.52 7.93 30.15
N GLU A 529 -14.79 6.92 30.62
CA GLU A 529 -13.53 7.11 31.35
C GLU A 529 -12.46 7.75 30.46
N VAL A 530 -12.29 7.28 29.22
CA VAL A 530 -11.35 7.85 28.24
C VAL A 530 -11.71 9.30 27.92
N VAL A 531 -13.00 9.58 27.67
CA VAL A 531 -13.47 10.91 27.25
C VAL A 531 -13.55 11.91 28.42
N SER A 532 -13.49 11.44 29.67
CA SER A 532 -13.55 12.32 30.84
C SER A 532 -12.47 13.40 30.76
N THR A 533 -12.85 14.68 30.81
CA THR A 533 -11.95 15.86 30.69
C THR A 533 -11.23 16.02 29.34
N LEU A 534 -11.63 15.29 28.30
CA LEU A 534 -11.15 15.52 26.94
C LEU A 534 -11.77 16.82 26.40
N GLN A 535 -10.94 17.72 25.89
CA GLN A 535 -11.38 18.99 25.31
C GLN A 535 -11.28 18.94 23.79
N ILE A 536 -12.35 19.35 23.11
CA ILE A 536 -12.42 19.51 21.65
C ILE A 536 -12.67 20.99 21.34
N ASP A 537 -12.01 21.49 20.31
CA ASP A 537 -12.32 22.79 19.71
C ASP A 537 -13.56 22.65 18.84
N ASP A 538 -14.59 23.44 19.11
CA ASP A 538 -15.86 23.41 18.38
C ASP A 538 -15.82 24.17 17.03
N GLY A 539 -14.62 24.60 16.60
CA GLY A 539 -14.42 25.38 15.38
C GLY A 539 -14.69 26.88 15.56
N SER A 540 -15.13 27.29 16.76
CA SER A 540 -15.22 28.70 17.16
C SER A 540 -13.98 29.18 17.93
N GLY A 541 -13.00 28.30 18.15
CA GLY A 541 -11.81 28.56 18.97
C GLY A 541 -12.05 28.40 20.47
N MET A 542 -13.24 27.96 20.88
CA MET A 542 -13.56 27.64 22.28
C MET A 542 -13.44 26.14 22.52
N LYS A 543 -12.69 25.78 23.58
CA LYS A 543 -12.56 24.40 24.03
C LYS A 543 -13.74 24.01 24.90
N ARG A 544 -14.43 22.92 24.53
CA ARG A 544 -15.50 22.32 25.34
C ARG A 544 -15.22 20.86 25.62
N GLU A 545 -15.88 20.32 26.65
CA GLU A 545 -15.79 18.89 26.93
C GLU A 545 -16.43 18.07 25.80
N ALA A 546 -15.70 17.05 25.37
CA ALA A 546 -16.15 16.09 24.39
C ALA A 546 -17.18 15.15 24.99
N THR A 547 -18.17 14.76 24.18
CA THR A 547 -19.06 13.65 24.53
C THR A 547 -18.59 12.34 23.90
N VAL A 548 -18.96 11.21 24.51
CA VAL A 548 -18.62 9.89 23.95
C VAL A 548 -19.15 9.72 22.53
N ASP A 549 -20.38 10.18 22.28
CA ASP A 549 -21.01 10.03 20.97
C ASP A 549 -20.31 10.89 19.89
N GLU A 550 -19.68 12.01 20.26
CA GLU A 550 -18.84 12.81 19.35
C GLU A 550 -17.53 12.11 19.01
N VAL A 551 -16.83 11.54 20.01
CA VAL A 551 -15.59 10.80 19.77
C VAL A 551 -15.86 9.55 18.94
N ILE A 552 -16.99 8.85 19.18
CA ILE A 552 -17.43 7.74 18.32
C ILE A 552 -17.57 8.22 16.87
N LYS A 553 -18.24 9.35 16.64
CA LYS A 553 -18.43 9.89 15.29
C LYS A 553 -17.09 10.20 14.61
N ILE A 554 -16.15 10.80 15.34
CA ILE A 554 -14.80 11.10 14.85
C ILE A 554 -14.07 9.81 14.43
N VAL A 555 -14.04 8.80 15.31
CA VAL A 555 -13.34 7.55 15.02
C VAL A 555 -14.05 6.77 13.89
N GLU A 556 -15.39 6.81 13.81
CA GLU A 556 -16.15 6.24 12.68
C GLU A 556 -15.89 6.96 11.35
N GLU A 557 -15.54 8.25 11.36
CA GLU A 557 -15.14 8.97 10.14
C GLU A 557 -13.71 8.60 9.73
N LEU A 558 -12.81 8.40 10.70
CA LEU A 558 -11.43 7.96 10.45
C LEU A 558 -11.37 6.52 9.93
N THR A 559 -12.20 5.60 10.44
CA THR A 559 -12.21 4.19 9.98
C THR A 559 -12.70 4.02 8.55
N ARG A 560 -13.25 5.08 7.93
CA ARG A 560 -13.72 5.08 6.54
C ARG A 560 -12.64 5.44 5.53
N ILE A 561 -11.44 5.80 5.96
CA ILE A 561 -10.37 6.23 5.04
C ILE A 561 -9.58 5.07 4.42
N HIS A 562 -9.74 3.84 4.95
CA HIS A 562 -9.05 2.64 4.49
C HIS A 562 -9.95 1.41 4.35
#